data_AF-A0A6L9GAT0-F1
#
_entry.id   AF-A0A6L9GAT0-F1
#
_cell.length_a   1.000
_cell.length_b   1.000
_cell.length_c   1.000
_cell.angle_alpha   90.00
_cell.angle_beta   90.00
_cell.angle_gamma   90.00
#
_symmetry.space_group_name_H-M   'P 1'
#
loop_
_entity.id
_entity.type
_entity.pdbx_description
1 polymer ?
#
loop_
_entity_poly.entity_id
_entity_poly.type
_entity_poly.pdbx_seq_one_letter_code
_entity_poly.pdbx_strand_id
1 'polypeptide(L)'
;NLLADERDSVLPVADDRLAGLPDWLLGAMRAAARERGLPGQVVTLSRSLIMPFLELADDRALRETALAAWAARGSGQGAGGGATDNRGVVTEILALRHEMARLLGYADFASFRLEPEMARDAARVEDL
;
A
#
# COMPACT_ATOMS: atom_id res chain seq x y z
N ASN A 1 11.04 3.12 0.86
CA ASN A 1 10.55 2.19 -0.18
C ASN A 1 9.08 2.41 -0.49
N LEU A 2 8.14 2.03 0.38
CA LEU A 2 6.69 2.26 0.13
C LEU A 2 6.32 3.73 -0.13
N LEU A 3 6.78 4.66 0.73
CA LEU A 3 6.54 6.09 0.55
C LEU A 3 7.12 6.65 -0.76
N ALA A 4 8.22 6.06 -1.26
CA ALA A 4 8.81 6.49 -2.53
C ALA A 4 7.92 6.06 -3.69
N ASP A 5 7.45 4.80 -3.70
CA ASP A 5 6.48 4.35 -4.71
C ASP A 5 5.18 5.15 -4.67
N GLU A 6 4.71 5.53 -3.48
CA GLU A 6 3.51 6.37 -3.36
C GLU A 6 3.69 7.78 -3.93
N ARG A 7 4.85 8.39 -3.65
CA ARG A 7 5.17 9.74 -4.13
C ARG A 7 5.29 9.76 -5.66
N ASP A 8 5.98 8.76 -6.21
CA ASP A 8 6.41 8.74 -7.61
C ASP A 8 5.33 8.16 -8.55
N SER A 9 4.35 7.43 -8.01
CA SER A 9 3.24 6.89 -8.80
C SER A 9 2.20 7.95 -9.14
N VAL A 10 1.91 8.08 -10.45
CA VAL A 10 0.89 8.98 -10.98
C VAL A 10 0.15 8.28 -12.13
N LEU A 11 -1.18 8.24 -12.04
CA LEU A 11 -2.07 7.76 -13.10
C LEU A 11 -2.95 8.91 -13.60
N PRO A 12 -2.63 9.54 -14.74
CA PRO A 12 -3.51 10.51 -15.37
C PRO A 12 -4.83 9.87 -15.81
N VAL A 13 -5.94 10.57 -15.61
CA VAL A 13 -7.27 10.12 -16.01
C VAL A 13 -7.86 11.13 -16.99
N ALA A 14 -8.36 10.67 -18.14
CA ALA A 14 -8.99 11.53 -19.14
C ALA A 14 -10.37 12.02 -18.68
N ASP A 15 -10.78 13.20 -19.15
CA ASP A 15 -12.04 13.87 -18.72
C ASP A 15 -13.29 13.03 -19.01
N ASP A 16 -13.28 12.25 -20.10
CA ASP A 16 -14.37 11.36 -20.51
C ASP A 16 -14.49 10.08 -19.67
N ARG A 17 -13.55 9.85 -18.74
CA ARG A 17 -13.50 8.69 -17.84
C ARG A 17 -13.82 9.02 -16.39
N LEU A 18 -14.41 10.20 -16.15
CA LEU A 18 -14.73 10.73 -14.81
C LEU A 18 -16.17 10.50 -14.35
N ALA A 19 -17.01 9.92 -15.22
CA ALA A 19 -18.41 9.69 -14.91
C ALA A 19 -18.58 8.85 -13.63
N GLY A 20 -19.55 9.22 -12.79
CA GLY A 20 -19.86 8.54 -11.53
C GLY A 20 -19.02 8.96 -10.32
N LEU A 21 -17.88 9.64 -10.53
CA LEU A 21 -17.03 10.09 -9.43
C LEU A 21 -17.63 11.31 -8.71
N PRO A 22 -17.68 11.30 -7.37
CA PRO A 22 -18.13 12.46 -6.60
C PRO A 22 -17.22 13.68 -6.78
N ASP A 23 -17.80 14.88 -6.71
CA ASP A 23 -17.07 16.15 -6.87
C ASP A 23 -15.89 16.31 -5.92
N TRP A 24 -16.00 15.83 -4.69
CA TRP A 24 -14.92 15.90 -3.71
C TRP A 24 -13.71 15.07 -4.14
N LEU A 25 -13.94 13.91 -4.77
CA LEU A 25 -12.87 13.04 -5.26
C LEU A 25 -12.23 13.63 -6.52
N LEU A 26 -13.04 14.17 -7.44
CA LEU A 26 -12.54 14.93 -8.58
C LEU A 26 -11.70 16.14 -8.13
N GLY A 27 -12.14 16.84 -7.09
CA GLY A 27 -11.40 17.92 -6.46
C GLY A 27 -10.04 17.47 -5.93
N ALA A 28 -10.01 16.33 -5.23
CA ALA A 28 -8.77 15.73 -4.71
C ALA A 28 -7.82 15.29 -5.84
N MET A 29 -8.33 14.68 -6.91
CA MET A 29 -7.52 14.26 -8.06
C MET A 29 -6.90 15.45 -8.81
N ARG A 30 -7.65 16.55 -8.95
CA ARG A 30 -7.13 17.80 -9.53
C ARG A 30 -6.13 18.49 -8.61
N ALA A 31 -6.34 18.44 -7.29
CA ALA A 31 -5.38 18.95 -6.32
C ALA A 31 -4.05 18.19 -6.39
N ALA A 32 -4.11 16.85 -6.42
CA ALA A 32 -2.93 15.99 -6.55
C ALA A 32 -2.16 16.24 -7.85
N ALA A 33 -2.85 16.56 -8.95
CA ALA A 33 -2.23 16.95 -10.22
C ALA A 33 -1.48 18.28 -10.07
N ARG A 34 -2.14 19.31 -9.50
CA ARG A 34 -1.54 20.64 -9.27
C ARG A 34 -0.30 20.58 -8.38
N GLU A 35 -0.33 19.80 -7.29
CA GLU A 35 0.81 19.60 -6.40
C GLU A 35 2.05 19.05 -7.13
N ARG A 36 1.83 18.30 -8.21
CA ARG A 36 2.88 17.69 -9.04
C ARG A 36 3.20 18.49 -10.30
N GLY A 37 2.61 19.67 -10.47
CA GLY A 37 2.78 20.49 -11.68
C GLY A 37 2.18 19.85 -12.94
N LEU A 38 1.21 18.95 -12.79
CA LEU A 38 0.55 18.27 -13.90
C LEU A 38 -0.83 18.92 -14.19
N PRO A 39 -1.25 18.96 -15.46
CA PRO A 39 -2.60 19.41 -15.82
C PRO A 39 -3.66 18.34 -15.50
N GLY A 40 -4.93 18.75 -15.48
CA GLY A 40 -6.07 17.85 -15.38
C GLY A 40 -6.20 17.19 -14.00
N GLN A 41 -6.41 15.87 -14.01
CA GLN A 41 -6.60 15.06 -12.82
C GLN A 41 -5.75 13.80 -12.87
N VAL A 42 -5.27 13.41 -11.69
CA VAL A 42 -4.46 12.21 -11.52
C VAL A 42 -4.96 11.41 -10.33
N VAL A 43 -4.81 10.10 -10.42
CA VAL A 43 -4.87 9.20 -9.28
C VAL A 43 -3.44 8.98 -8.80
N THR A 44 -3.23 9.14 -7.51
CA THR A 44 -1.98 8.84 -6.81
C THR A 44 -2.24 7.70 -5.83
N LEU A 45 -1.17 7.15 -5.27
CA LEU A 45 -1.27 6.08 -4.29
C LEU A 45 -1.36 6.62 -2.86
N SER A 46 -1.77 7.88 -2.62
CA SER A 46 -2.09 8.30 -1.26
C SER A 46 -3.40 7.61 -0.83
N ARG A 47 -3.44 7.11 0.41
CA ARG A 47 -4.59 6.30 0.88
C ARG A 47 -5.92 7.05 0.81
N SER A 48 -5.90 8.38 1.00
CA SER A 48 -7.08 9.25 0.91
C SER A 48 -7.63 9.41 -0.51
N LEU A 49 -6.90 8.98 -1.53
CA LEU A 49 -7.28 9.15 -2.93
C LEU A 49 -7.45 7.82 -3.66
N ILE A 50 -6.50 6.90 -3.51
CA ILE A 50 -6.56 5.57 -4.17
C ILE A 50 -7.71 4.71 -3.67
N MET A 51 -7.99 4.69 -2.36
CA MET A 51 -9.07 3.89 -1.78
C MET A 51 -10.44 4.30 -2.32
N PRO A 52 -10.86 5.59 -2.22
CA PRO A 52 -12.15 5.97 -2.77
C PRO A 52 -12.20 5.90 -4.29
N PHE A 53 -11.08 6.08 -5.00
CA PHE A 53 -11.05 5.84 -6.45
C PHE A 53 -11.34 4.37 -6.80
N LEU A 54 -10.74 3.42 -6.09
CA LEU A 54 -11.01 1.99 -6.28
C LEU A 54 -12.44 1.60 -5.89
N GLU A 55 -13.04 2.28 -4.92
CA GLU A 55 -14.42 2.02 -4.47
C GLU A 55 -15.47 2.63 -5.40
N LEU A 56 -15.23 3.81 -5.97
CA LEU A 56 -16.26 4.65 -6.60
C LEU A 56 -16.10 4.82 -8.11
N ALA A 57 -14.91 4.58 -8.70
CA ALA A 57 -14.74 4.72 -10.14
C ALA A 57 -15.50 3.63 -10.88
N ASP A 58 -16.37 3.99 -11.82
CA ASP A 58 -17.12 3.02 -12.64
C ASP A 58 -16.22 2.26 -13.63
N ASP A 59 -15.13 2.88 -14.06
CA ASP A 59 -14.24 2.33 -15.08
C ASP A 59 -13.35 1.20 -14.57
N ARG A 60 -13.67 -0.03 -14.98
CA ARG A 60 -12.93 -1.23 -14.56
C ARG A 60 -11.45 -1.20 -14.96
N ALA A 61 -11.12 -0.73 -16.15
CA ALA A 61 -9.74 -0.76 -16.65
C ALA A 61 -8.86 0.23 -15.85
N LEU A 62 -9.40 1.40 -15.51
CA LEU A 62 -8.72 2.34 -14.63
C LEU A 62 -8.56 1.79 -13.21
N ARG A 63 -9.60 1.15 -12.65
CA ARG A 63 -9.50 0.50 -11.34
C ARG A 63 -8.43 -0.60 -11.33
N GLU A 64 -8.36 -1.41 -12.37
CA GLU A 64 -7.36 -2.47 -12.51
C GLU A 64 -5.94 -1.90 -12.56
N THR A 65 -5.72 -0.85 -13.34
CA THR A 65 -4.42 -0.15 -13.44
C THR A 65 -4.02 0.45 -12.10
N ALA A 66 -4.95 1.16 -11.44
CA ALA A 66 -4.74 1.75 -10.12
C ALA A 66 -4.45 0.68 -9.05
N LEU A 67 -5.18 -0.43 -9.05
CA LEU A 67 -5.00 -1.54 -8.10
C LEU A 67 -3.66 -2.23 -8.32
N ALA A 68 -3.27 -2.47 -9.56
CA ALA A 68 -1.97 -3.06 -9.89
C ALA A 68 -0.83 -2.18 -9.36
N ALA A 69 -0.90 -0.87 -9.58
CA ALA A 69 0.07 0.08 -9.03
C ALA A 69 0.09 0.08 -7.49
N TRP A 70 -1.09 0.07 -6.85
CA TRP A 70 -1.23 0.04 -5.39
C TRP A 70 -0.64 -1.24 -4.76
N ALA A 71 -0.87 -2.40 -5.39
CA ALA A 71 -0.39 -3.70 -4.94
C ALA A 71 1.11 -3.89 -5.21
N ALA A 72 1.66 -3.25 -6.24
CA ALA A 72 3.06 -3.37 -6.61
C ALA A 72 4.03 -2.58 -5.70
N ARG A 73 3.53 -1.71 -4.81
CA ARG A 73 4.38 -0.93 -3.92
C ARG A 73 5.27 -1.83 -3.05
N GLY A 74 6.55 -1.53 -3.01
CA GLY A 74 7.54 -2.27 -2.25
C GLY A 74 7.89 -3.64 -2.86
N SER A 75 7.34 -4.01 -4.02
CA SER A 75 7.59 -5.32 -4.64
C SER A 75 8.74 -5.33 -5.65
N GLY A 76 9.31 -4.15 -5.96
CA GLY A 76 10.23 -3.98 -7.08
C GLY A 76 9.55 -3.73 -8.43
N GLN A 77 8.22 -3.83 -8.50
CA GLN A 77 7.41 -3.60 -9.71
C GLN A 77 6.59 -2.29 -9.66
N GLY A 78 6.69 -1.56 -8.56
CA GLY A 78 6.06 -0.24 -8.39
C GLY A 78 6.85 0.88 -9.07
N ALA A 79 6.47 2.13 -8.80
CA ALA A 79 7.06 3.31 -9.45
C ALA A 79 8.58 3.46 -9.22
N GLY A 80 9.10 3.05 -8.08
CA GLY A 80 10.52 3.06 -7.75
C GLY A 80 11.31 1.85 -8.29
N GLY A 81 10.65 0.89 -8.94
CA GLY A 81 11.28 -0.30 -9.51
C GLY A 81 12.11 -1.09 -8.49
N GLY A 82 13.20 -1.71 -8.95
CA GLY A 82 14.08 -2.51 -8.08
C GLY A 82 14.69 -1.75 -6.91
N ALA A 83 14.80 -0.42 -6.98
CA ALA A 83 15.34 0.40 -5.90
C ALA A 83 14.42 0.47 -4.67
N THR A 84 13.12 0.19 -4.84
CA THR A 84 12.14 0.16 -3.75
C THR A 84 11.69 -1.26 -3.38
N ASP A 85 12.37 -2.30 -3.87
CA ASP A 85 12.03 -3.69 -3.54
C ASP A 85 12.31 -4.01 -2.06
N ASN A 86 11.25 -4.32 -1.31
CA ASN A 86 11.29 -4.69 0.09
C ASN A 86 11.36 -6.20 0.31
N ARG A 87 11.23 -7.05 -0.72
CA ARG A 87 11.10 -8.51 -0.51
C ARG A 87 12.33 -9.11 0.16
N GLY A 88 13.52 -8.67 -0.24
CA GLY A 88 14.78 -9.06 0.41
C GLY A 88 14.83 -8.60 1.87
N VAL A 89 14.51 -7.32 2.13
CA VAL A 89 14.47 -6.73 3.47
C VAL A 89 13.48 -7.45 4.38
N VAL A 90 12.28 -7.77 3.89
CA VAL A 90 11.27 -8.52 4.66
C VAL A 90 11.77 -9.92 4.99
N THR A 91 12.41 -10.60 4.03
CA THR A 91 12.98 -11.94 4.25
C THR A 91 14.04 -11.92 5.35
N GLU A 92 14.95 -10.94 5.32
CA GLU A 92 15.98 -10.76 6.34
C GLU A 92 15.36 -10.44 7.71
N ILE A 93 14.38 -9.54 7.78
CA ILE A 93 13.67 -9.22 9.03
C ILE A 93 13.00 -10.47 9.62
N LEU A 94 12.36 -11.30 8.80
CA LEU A 94 11.72 -12.53 9.27
C LEU A 94 12.75 -13.53 9.81
N ALA A 95 13.88 -13.70 9.13
CA ALA A 95 14.97 -14.55 9.61
C ALA A 95 15.54 -14.06 10.95
N LEU A 96 15.85 -12.77 11.06
CA LEU A 96 16.38 -12.16 12.29
C LEU A 96 15.37 -12.22 13.44
N ARG A 97 14.08 -12.02 13.17
CA ARG A 97 13.02 -12.18 14.18
C ARG A 97 12.92 -13.61 14.69
N HIS A 98 13.05 -14.60 13.81
CA HIS A 98 13.04 -16.00 14.20
C HIS A 98 14.29 -16.36 15.03
N GLU A 99 15.47 -15.92 14.60
CA GLU A 99 16.72 -16.12 15.33
C GLU A 99 16.66 -15.49 16.73
N MET A 100 16.21 -14.24 16.83
CA MET A 100 16.05 -13.54 18.10
C MET A 100 15.13 -14.29 19.06
N ALA A 101 13.98 -14.78 18.59
CA ALA A 101 13.06 -15.56 19.41
C ALA A 101 13.72 -16.83 19.97
N ARG A 102 14.47 -17.56 19.12
CA ARG A 102 15.19 -18.78 19.54
C ARG A 102 16.27 -18.50 20.56
N LEU A 103 17.03 -17.42 20.39
CA LEU A 103 18.07 -17.00 21.35
C LEU A 103 17.48 -16.68 22.72
N LEU A 104 16.24 -16.20 22.76
CA LEU A 104 15.50 -15.89 23.99
C LEU A 104 14.71 -17.08 24.55
N GLY A 105 14.81 -18.27 23.94
CA GLY A 105 14.16 -19.49 24.42
C GLY A 105 12.72 -19.70 23.94
N TYR A 106 12.23 -18.93 22.97
CA TYR A 106 10.90 -19.06 22.39
C TYR A 106 10.92 -19.92 21.12
N ALA A 107 9.78 -20.55 20.80
CA ALA A 107 9.62 -21.37 19.60
C ALA A 107 9.65 -20.52 18.30
N ASP A 108 9.03 -19.34 18.35
CA ASP A 108 8.93 -18.40 17.23
C ASP A 108 8.73 -16.96 17.71
N PHE A 109 8.74 -16.03 16.75
CA PHE A 109 8.59 -14.61 17.04
C PHE A 109 7.19 -14.25 17.56
N ALA A 110 6.14 -14.99 17.18
CA ALA A 110 4.77 -14.73 17.65
C ALA A 110 4.67 -15.05 19.15
N SER A 111 5.21 -16.19 19.58
CA SER A 111 5.30 -16.61 20.98
C SER A 111 6.05 -15.59 21.83
N PHE A 112 7.20 -15.11 21.33
CA PHE A 112 7.96 -14.05 21.98
C PHE A 112 7.18 -12.73 22.07
N ARG A 113 6.54 -12.31 20.98
CA ARG A 113 5.90 -10.99 20.91
C ARG A 113 4.60 -10.91 21.70
N LEU A 114 3.85 -12.02 21.79
CA LEU A 114 2.52 -12.09 22.41
C LEU A 114 2.54 -12.34 23.92
N GLU A 115 3.63 -12.85 24.50
CA GLU A 115 3.75 -13.06 25.95
C GLU A 115 3.32 -11.81 26.78
N PRO A 116 3.79 -10.59 26.48
CA PRO A 116 3.37 -9.40 27.21
C PRO A 116 1.96 -8.89 26.82
N GLU A 117 1.42 -9.31 25.68
CA GLU A 117 0.15 -8.83 25.13
C GLU A 117 -1.06 -9.52 25.77
N MET A 118 -2.24 -8.91 25.67
CA MET A 118 -3.46 -9.46 26.30
C MET A 118 -3.85 -10.85 25.78
N ALA A 119 -3.58 -11.12 24.49
CA ALA A 119 -3.88 -12.40 23.88
C ALA A 119 -2.96 -13.52 24.39
N ARG A 120 -1.76 -13.21 24.92
CA ARG A 120 -0.76 -14.15 25.47
C ARG A 120 -0.14 -15.14 24.48
N ASP A 121 -0.91 -15.72 23.58
CA ASP A 121 -0.46 -16.74 22.62
C ASP A 121 -1.22 -16.63 21.29
N ALA A 122 -0.69 -17.28 20.25
CA ALA A 122 -1.22 -17.18 18.89
C ALA A 122 -2.60 -17.86 18.72
N ALA A 123 -2.87 -18.96 19.43
CA ALA A 123 -4.14 -19.67 19.32
C ALA A 123 -5.30 -18.77 19.77
N ARG A 124 -5.12 -18.03 20.87
CA ARG A 124 -6.13 -17.06 21.33
C ARG A 124 -6.30 -15.86 20.40
N VAL A 125 -5.29 -15.52 19.59
CA VAL A 125 -5.45 -14.50 18.54
C VAL A 125 -6.30 -15.04 17.40
N GLU A 126 -6.13 -16.31 17.03
CA GLU A 126 -6.87 -16.96 15.94
C GLU A 126 -8.35 -17.21 16.29
N ASP A 127 -8.69 -17.33 17.58
CA ASP A 127 -10.06 -17.55 18.07
C ASP A 127 -10.95 -16.28 18.13
N LEU A 128 -10.43 -15.11 17.73
CA LEU A 128 -11.13 -13.80 17.74
C LEU A 128 -11.71 -13.42 16.37
#